data_AF-A0A7S3XAZ8-F1
#
_entry.id   AF-A0A7S3XAZ8-F1
#
_cell.length_a   1.000
_cell.length_b   1.000
_cell.length_c   1.000
_cell.angle_alpha   90.00
_cell.angle_beta   90.00
_cell.angle_gamma   90.00
#
_symmetry.space_group_name_H-M   'P 1'
#
loop_
_entity.id
_entity.type
_entity.pdbx_description
1 polymer ?
#
loop_
_entity_poly.entity_id
_entity_poly.type
_entity_poly.pdbx_seq_one_letter_code
_entity_poly.pdbx_strand_id
1 'polypeptide(L)'
;VVFKMVRPGLFGGETEPGLAAKLTSEFLGTFMLVLTVGCNALSRSPAAWAPTSIACTLMVMIYCFGNVSGGHLNPSVTLAALLSRKISLKLALQYMTVQVGAGLAAGFCCSAMFQETVVLG
;
A
#
# COMPACT_ATOMS: atom_id res chain seq x y z
N VAL A 1 -6.76 -18.59 -36.32
CA VAL A 1 -7.80 -18.58 -35.26
C VAL A 1 -7.17 -17.99 -34.01
N VAL A 2 -7.51 -16.74 -33.66
CA VAL A 2 -6.97 -16.07 -32.46
C VAL A 2 -7.78 -16.55 -31.26
N PHE A 3 -7.19 -17.38 -30.42
CA PHE A 3 -7.79 -17.75 -29.13
C PHE A 3 -7.74 -16.53 -28.21
N LYS A 4 -8.85 -15.78 -28.16
CA LYS A 4 -9.06 -14.75 -27.15
C LYS A 4 -9.31 -15.49 -25.83
N MET A 5 -8.33 -15.52 -24.95
CA MET A 5 -8.44 -16.15 -23.63
C MET A 5 -9.55 -15.46 -22.84
N VAL A 6 -10.72 -16.08 -22.80
CA VAL A 6 -11.88 -15.61 -22.04
C VAL A 6 -11.56 -15.82 -20.57
N ARG A 7 -11.39 -14.73 -19.82
CA ARG A 7 -11.17 -14.80 -18.38
C ARG A 7 -12.45 -15.35 -17.71
N PRO A 8 -12.31 -16.24 -16.71
CA PRO A 8 -13.45 -16.85 -15.99
C PRO A 8 -14.44 -15.83 -15.39
N GLY A 9 -14.02 -14.58 -15.17
CA GLY A 9 -14.86 -13.50 -14.63
C GLY A 9 -15.97 -12.99 -15.56
N LEU A 10 -16.12 -13.52 -16.78
CA LEU A 10 -17.26 -13.18 -17.66
C LEU A 10 -18.58 -13.88 -17.27
N PHE A 11 -18.52 -14.86 -16.35
CA PHE A 11 -19.65 -15.72 -16.01
C PHE A 11 -20.22 -15.52 -14.59
N GLY A 12 -19.69 -14.57 -13.82
CA GLY A 12 -20.12 -14.31 -12.45
C GLY A 12 -20.28 -12.82 -12.19
N GLY A 13 -21.36 -12.43 -11.51
CA GLY A 13 -21.57 -11.08 -10.99
C GLY A 13 -20.62 -10.75 -9.84
N GLU A 14 -19.31 -10.82 -10.08
CA GLU A 14 -18.29 -10.32 -9.17
C GLU A 14 -18.49 -8.81 -9.11
N THR A 15 -19.06 -8.33 -8.01
CA THR A 15 -19.27 -6.90 -7.78
C THR A 15 -17.90 -6.27 -7.63
N GLU A 16 -17.48 -5.51 -8.64
CA GLU A 16 -16.26 -4.71 -8.59
C GLU A 16 -16.17 -3.97 -7.25
N PRO A 17 -15.05 -4.08 -6.51
CA PRO A 17 -14.93 -3.44 -5.21
C PRO A 17 -15.21 -1.94 -5.32
N GLY A 18 -16.08 -1.45 -4.44
CA GLY A 18 -16.47 -0.04 -4.42
C GLY A 18 -15.28 0.89 -4.21
N LEU A 19 -15.40 2.15 -4.66
CA LEU A 19 -14.34 3.14 -4.51
C LEU A 19 -13.87 3.28 -3.06
N ALA A 20 -14.79 3.30 -2.09
CA ALA A 20 -14.45 3.37 -0.68
C ALA A 20 -13.57 2.19 -0.23
N ALA A 21 -13.88 0.96 -0.66
CA ALA A 21 -13.06 -0.20 -0.34
C ALA A 21 -11.66 -0.10 -0.96
N LYS A 22 -11.57 0.36 -2.22
CA LYS A 22 -10.30 0.61 -2.92
C LYS A 22 -9.44 1.63 -2.17
N LEU A 23 -10.01 2.77 -1.80
CA LEU A 23 -9.28 3.82 -1.06
C LEU A 23 -8.87 3.37 0.35
N THR A 24 -9.76 2.73 1.11
CA THR A 24 -9.42 2.22 2.45
C THR A 24 -8.32 1.18 2.41
N SER A 25 -8.31 0.31 1.39
CA SER A 25 -7.26 -0.70 1.23
C SER A 25 -5.89 -0.09 0.89
N GLU A 26 -5.86 0.92 0.03
CA GLU A 26 -4.64 1.67 -0.29
C GLU A 26 -4.13 2.45 0.94
N PHE A 27 -5.03 3.04 1.73
CA PHE A 27 -4.69 3.71 2.98
C PHE A 27 -4.04 2.73 3.96
N LEU A 28 -4.73 1.63 4.26
CA LEU A 28 -4.30 0.69 5.29
C LEU A 28 -3.00 -0.02 4.92
N GLY A 29 -2.86 -0.45 3.65
CA GLY A 29 -1.63 -1.09 3.18
C GLY A 29 -0.44 -0.12 3.19
N THR A 30 -0.63 1.14 2.78
CA THR A 30 0.43 2.15 2.83
C THR A 30 0.80 2.52 4.27
N PHE A 31 -0.20 2.67 5.15
CA PHE A 31 0.01 2.97 6.56
C PHE A 31 0.89 1.89 7.21
N MET A 32 0.55 0.62 7.03
CA MET A 32 1.33 -0.49 7.61
C MET A 32 2.75 -0.55 7.03
N LEU A 33 2.90 -0.35 5.72
CA LEU A 33 4.20 -0.33 5.07
C LEU A 33 5.10 0.79 5.63
N VAL A 34 4.59 2.02 5.70
CA VAL A 34 5.36 3.17 6.20
C VAL A 34 5.62 3.06 7.70
N LEU A 35 4.68 2.53 8.48
CA LEU A 35 4.86 2.28 9.92
C LEU A 35 5.99 1.27 10.14
N THR A 36 6.03 0.16 9.40
CA THR A 36 7.12 -0.82 9.49
C THR A 36 8.47 -0.19 9.15
N VAL A 37 8.54 0.65 8.10
CA VAL A 37 9.76 1.38 7.76
C VAL A 37 10.19 2.31 8.90
N GLY A 38 9.26 3.10 9.45
CA GLY A 38 9.52 4.01 10.56
C GLY A 38 10.01 3.29 11.83
N CYS A 39 9.35 2.19 12.20
CA CYS A 39 9.74 1.38 13.36
C CYS A 39 11.17 0.84 13.19
N ASN A 40 11.54 0.37 11.99
CA ASN A 40 12.92 -0.08 11.74
C ASN A 40 13.93 1.06 11.84
N ALA A 41 13.59 2.25 11.33
CA ALA A 41 14.45 3.42 11.38
C ALA A 41 14.70 3.91 12.81
N LEU A 42 13.66 3.91 13.67
CA LEU A 42 13.76 4.44 15.04
C LEU A 42 14.24 3.41 16.07
N SER A 43 13.92 2.12 15.89
CA SER A 43 14.31 1.07 16.84
C SER A 43 15.80 0.71 16.82
N ARG A 44 16.60 1.30 15.91
CA ARG A 44 17.99 0.88 15.61
C ARG A 44 18.10 -0.63 15.41
N SER A 45 17.09 -1.22 14.76
CA SER A 45 17.04 -2.66 14.45
C SER A 45 18.29 -3.05 13.64
N PRO A 46 18.87 -4.25 13.85
CA PRO A 46 19.99 -4.68 13.04
C PRO A 46 19.65 -4.58 11.55
N ALA A 47 20.53 -3.94 10.77
CA ALA A 47 20.28 -3.61 9.36
C ALA A 47 19.89 -4.84 8.50
N ALA A 48 20.24 -6.05 8.93
CA ALA A 48 19.85 -7.30 8.29
C ALA A 48 18.33 -7.56 8.31
N TRP A 49 17.59 -7.12 9.34
CA TRP A 49 16.17 -7.45 9.52
C TRP A 49 15.20 -6.42 8.95
N ALA A 50 15.68 -5.20 8.69
CA ALA A 50 14.85 -4.14 8.12
C ALA A 50 14.29 -4.51 6.74
N PRO A 51 15.09 -5.01 5.77
CA PRO A 51 14.55 -5.42 4.47
C PRO A 51 13.54 -6.57 4.58
N THR A 52 13.79 -7.55 5.45
CA THR A 52 12.92 -8.71 5.64
C THR A 52 11.56 -8.31 6.18
N SER A 53 11.53 -7.49 7.24
CA SER A 53 10.25 -7.04 7.82
C SER A 53 9.44 -6.18 6.85
N ILE A 54 10.09 -5.24 6.13
CA ILE A 54 9.44 -4.41 5.12
C ILE A 54 8.87 -5.29 3.98
N ALA A 55 9.65 -6.25 3.48
CA ALA A 55 9.21 -7.16 2.42
C ALA A 55 8.04 -8.05 2.86
N CYS A 56 8.08 -8.59 4.08
CA CYS A 56 6.99 -9.38 4.63
C CYS A 56 5.70 -8.54 4.79
N THR A 57 5.80 -7.32 5.34
CA THR A 57 4.64 -6.43 5.44
C THR A 57 4.06 -6.13 4.06
N LEU A 58 4.91 -5.74 3.08
CA LEU A 58 4.46 -5.45 1.73
C LEU A 58 3.76 -6.66 1.09
N MET A 59 4.36 -7.86 1.21
CA MET A 59 3.80 -9.10 0.69
C MET A 59 2.41 -9.39 1.27
N VAL A 60 2.26 -9.33 2.59
CA VAL A 60 0.97 -9.56 3.25
C VAL A 60 -0.07 -8.54 2.78
N MET A 61 0.29 -7.25 2.72
CA MET A 61 -0.65 -6.21 2.28
C MET A 61 -1.07 -6.38 0.82
N ILE A 62 -0.16 -6.80 -0.07
CA ILE A 62 -0.48 -7.11 -1.46
C ILE A 62 -1.41 -8.33 -1.54
N TYR A 63 -1.19 -9.38 -0.75
CA TYR A 63 -2.10 -10.53 -0.73
C TYR A 63 -3.49 -10.17 -0.19
N CYS A 64 -3.57 -9.30 0.81
CA CYS A 64 -4.85 -8.84 1.37
C CYS A 64 -5.61 -7.92 0.40
N PHE A 65 -4.93 -6.98 -0.24
CA PHE A 65 -5.59 -5.87 -0.96
C PHE A 65 -5.42 -5.90 -2.48
N GLY A 66 -4.62 -6.82 -3.01
CA GLY A 66 -4.38 -6.96 -4.46
C GLY A 66 -5.67 -7.15 -5.26
N ASN A 67 -6.60 -7.95 -4.76
CA ASN A 67 -7.90 -8.16 -5.39
C ASN A 67 -8.91 -7.02 -5.14
N VAL A 68 -8.61 -6.09 -4.24
CA VAL A 68 -9.50 -4.97 -3.90
C VAL A 68 -9.13 -3.73 -4.72
N SER A 69 -7.90 -3.23 -4.54
CA SER A 69 -7.42 -1.98 -5.16
C SER A 69 -6.37 -2.17 -6.24
N GLY A 70 -5.77 -3.37 -6.34
CA GLY A 70 -4.54 -3.61 -7.09
C GLY A 70 -3.28 -3.51 -6.22
N GLY A 71 -3.40 -3.11 -4.95
CA GLY A 71 -2.31 -3.13 -3.98
C GLY A 71 -1.10 -2.29 -4.40
N HIS A 72 -1.32 -1.05 -4.86
CA HIS A 72 -0.23 -0.17 -5.26
C HIS A 72 0.60 0.28 -4.07
N LEU A 73 -0.08 0.67 -2.99
CA LEU A 73 0.46 1.03 -1.66
C LEU A 73 1.61 2.07 -1.71
N ASN A 74 1.71 2.81 -2.82
CA ASN A 74 2.82 3.69 -3.13
C ASN A 74 2.44 4.64 -4.30
N PRO A 75 2.68 5.95 -4.15
CA PRO A 75 2.40 6.92 -5.21
C PRO A 75 3.20 6.65 -6.50
N SER A 76 4.44 6.21 -6.39
CA SER A 76 5.31 5.90 -7.53
C SER A 76 4.83 4.67 -8.31
N VAL A 77 4.33 3.65 -7.60
CA VAL A 77 3.73 2.46 -8.22
C VAL A 77 2.43 2.83 -8.93
N THR A 78 1.62 3.69 -8.30
CA THR A 78 0.40 4.23 -8.89
C THR A 78 0.69 5.05 -10.14
N LEU A 79 1.75 5.87 -10.12
CA LEU A 79 2.19 6.63 -11.28
C LEU A 79 2.66 5.71 -12.41
N ALA A 80 3.45 4.69 -12.09
CA ALA A 80 3.89 3.70 -13.07
C ALA A 80 2.70 2.95 -13.71
N ALA A 81 1.68 2.60 -12.92
CA ALA A 81 0.44 2.00 -13.42
C ALA A 81 -0.35 2.96 -14.32
N LEU A 82 -0.38 4.26 -13.98
CA LEU A 82 -1.02 5.30 -14.77
C LEU A 82 -0.31 5.48 -16.13
N LEU A 83 1.01 5.58 -16.13
CA LEU A 83 1.83 5.66 -17.35
C LEU A 83 1.68 4.40 -18.21
N SER A 84 1.49 3.25 -17.58
CA SER A 84 1.19 1.97 -18.24
C SER A 84 -0.26 1.83 -18.70
N ARG A 85 -1.11 2.86 -18.53
CA ARG A 85 -2.55 2.87 -18.85
C ARG A 85 -3.35 1.74 -18.18
N LYS A 86 -2.91 1.29 -16.99
CA LYS A 86 -3.57 0.24 -16.19
C LYS A 86 -4.62 0.78 -15.21
N ILE A 87 -4.64 2.09 -14.99
CA ILE A 87 -5.54 2.79 -14.07
C ILE A 87 -5.97 4.13 -14.68
N SER A 88 -7.18 4.60 -14.34
CA SER A 88 -7.65 5.92 -14.77
C SER A 88 -6.93 7.04 -14.02
N LEU A 89 -6.74 8.21 -14.65
CA LEU A 89 -6.11 9.37 -14.02
C LEU A 89 -6.82 9.79 -12.72
N LYS A 90 -8.16 9.79 -12.73
CA LYS A 90 -8.96 10.15 -11.55
C LYS A 90 -8.68 9.21 -10.37
N LEU A 91 -8.68 7.89 -10.60
CA LEU A 91 -8.44 6.91 -9.55
C LEU A 91 -6.98 6.96 -9.08
N ALA A 92 -6.02 7.16 -9.99
CA ALA A 92 -4.62 7.31 -9.66
C ALA A 92 -4.37 8.50 -8.72
N LEU A 93 -4.97 9.66 -9.00
CA LEU A 93 -4.87 10.84 -8.14
C LEU A 93 -5.51 10.58 -6.76
N GLN A 94 -6.65 9.90 -6.71
CA GLN A 94 -7.29 9.53 -5.44
C GLN A 94 -6.41 8.58 -4.62
N TYR A 95 -5.80 7.58 -5.26
CA TYR A 95 -4.85 6.66 -4.61
C TYR A 95 -3.65 7.41 -4.05
N MET A 96 -3.01 8.27 -4.85
CA MET A 96 -1.83 9.04 -4.41
C MET A 96 -2.14 9.93 -3.21
N THR A 97 -3.28 10.64 -3.21
CA THR A 97 -3.69 11.47 -2.07
C THR A 97 -3.86 10.65 -0.80
N VAL A 98 -4.52 9.48 -0.91
CA VAL A 98 -4.76 8.60 0.24
C VAL A 98 -3.47 7.93 0.73
N GLN A 99 -2.58 7.54 -0.17
CA GLN A 99 -1.27 6.97 0.14
C GLN A 99 -0.37 7.99 0.87
N VAL A 100 -0.36 9.25 0.43
CA VAL A 100 0.36 10.33 1.13
C VAL A 100 -0.23 10.57 2.52
N GLY A 101 -1.56 10.64 2.64
CA GLY A 101 -2.24 10.77 3.93
C GLY A 101 -1.92 9.61 4.88
N ALA A 102 -1.87 8.37 4.37
CA ALA A 102 -1.49 7.20 5.14
C ALA A 102 -0.04 7.25 5.63
N GLY A 103 0.89 7.70 4.78
CA GLY A 103 2.29 7.89 5.16
C GLY A 103 2.47 8.92 6.27
N LEU A 104 1.76 10.04 6.20
CA LEU A 104 1.75 11.05 7.26
C LEU A 104 1.20 10.48 8.58
N ALA A 105 0.05 9.79 8.52
CA ALA A 105 -0.56 9.16 9.69
C ALA A 105 0.37 8.11 10.34
N ALA A 106 1.04 7.29 9.52
CA ALA A 106 2.03 6.33 9.97
C ALA A 106 3.24 7.01 10.63
N GLY A 107 3.73 8.12 10.06
CA GLY A 107 4.81 8.92 10.64
C GLY A 107 4.46 9.51 12.01
N PHE A 108 3.25 10.05 12.17
CA PHE A 108 2.76 10.53 13.47
C PHE A 108 2.62 9.38 14.47
N CYS A 109 2.05 8.25 14.06
CA CYS A 109 1.92 7.06 14.92
C CYS A 109 3.29 6.53 15.37
N CYS A 110 4.23 6.43 14.44
CA CYS A 110 5.60 6.02 14.74
C CYS A 110 6.26 6.99 15.72
N SER A 111 6.13 8.30 15.49
CA SER A 111 6.66 9.32 16.41
C SER A 111 6.05 9.15 17.81
N ALA A 112 4.74 8.96 17.92
CA ALA A 112 4.05 8.73 19.18
C ALA A 112 4.57 7.49 19.94
N MET A 113 4.88 6.40 19.23
CA MET A 113 5.40 5.16 19.82
C MET A 113 6.81 5.30 20.40
N PHE A 114 7.66 6.12 19.77
CA PHE A 114 9.07 6.26 20.15
C PHE A 114 9.37 7.56 20.93
N GLN A 115 8.35 8.28 21.43
CA GLN A 115 8.57 9.54 22.17
C GLN A 115 9.46 9.37 23.40
N GLU A 116 9.47 8.22 24.07
CA GLU A 116 10.34 8.00 25.24
C GLU A 116 11.83 7.81 24.87
N THR A 117 12.15 7.38 23.64
CA THR A 117 13.56 7.13 23.26
C THR A 117 14.33 8.40 22.89
N VAL A 118 13.64 9.53 22.69
CA VAL A 118 14.26 10.81 22.32
C VAL A 118 14.59 11.67 23.55
N VAL A 119 13.93 11.46 24.69
CA VAL A 119 14.12 12.30 25.90
C VAL A 119 15.32 11.84 26.75
N LEU A 120 15.84 10.63 26.51
CA LEU A 120 16.95 10.02 27.27
C LEU A 120 18.25 9.85 26.45
N GLY A 121 18.35 10.51 25.29
CA GLY A 121 19.53 10.48 24.41
C GLY A 121 20.48 11.64 24.61
#